data_AF-A0A2V9CD78-F1
#
_entry.id   AF-A0A2V9CD78-F1
#
_cell.length_a   1.000
_cell.length_b   1.000
_cell.length_c   1.000
_cell.angle_alpha   90.00
_cell.angle_beta   90.00
_cell.angle_gamma   90.00
#
_symmetry.space_group_name_H-M   'P 1'
#
loop_
_entity.id
_entity.type
_entity.pdbx_description
1 polymer ?
#
loop_
_entity_poly.entity_id
_entity_poly.type
_entity_poly.pdbx_seq_one_letter_code
_entity_poly.pdbx_strand_id
1 'polypeptide(L)'
;IYRKLRREHPANLVFIEACDEALLRRFSETRRPHPLGHDRPVREGLRRERQMMAPIRKLANVVIDTSNFNVHELRQFITERFKNPDRRPLLVSLVSFGYRFGIPGDADLVFDVRFLPNPHFVPQLRRYSGKDGRVARYMRSFPQTGEFLRRIEGLLTYLIPHYIREGKSYLTIAFGCTGGRHRSVMMAEVIRRALGRHGYTTKVVHRDLNR
;
A
#
# COMPACT_ATOMS: atom_id res chain seq x y z
N ILE A 1 29.81 6.44 -16.92
CA ILE A 1 28.92 6.62 -15.74
C ILE A 1 28.69 5.29 -15.02
N TYR A 2 27.99 4.30 -15.60
CA TYR A 2 27.68 3.03 -14.93
C TYR A 2 28.91 2.30 -14.35
N ARG A 3 30.02 2.21 -15.11
CA ARG A 3 31.28 1.60 -14.62
C ARG A 3 31.87 2.30 -13.39
N LYS A 4 31.65 3.62 -13.24
CA LYS A 4 32.05 4.40 -12.06
C LYS A 4 31.12 4.09 -10.88
N LEU A 5 29.80 4.15 -11.10
CA LEU A 5 28.79 3.82 -10.09
C LEU A 5 28.96 2.41 -9.51
N ARG A 6 29.30 1.42 -10.34
CA ARG A 6 29.54 0.04 -9.87
C ARG A 6 30.76 -0.10 -8.94
N ARG A 7 31.73 0.81 -9.03
CA ARG A 7 32.89 0.82 -8.13
C ARG A 7 32.58 1.47 -6.79
N GLU A 8 31.66 2.43 -6.77
CA GLU A 8 31.31 3.23 -5.60
C GLU A 8 30.09 2.66 -4.84
N HIS A 9 29.22 1.92 -5.52
CA HIS A 9 27.98 1.37 -4.96
C HIS A 9 27.64 -0.02 -5.53
N PRO A 10 26.88 -0.86 -4.80
CA PRO A 10 26.31 -2.10 -5.32
C PRO A 10 25.17 -1.79 -6.31
N ALA A 11 25.54 -1.40 -7.54
CA ALA A 11 24.62 -1.02 -8.60
C ALA A 11 24.40 -2.16 -9.61
N ASN A 12 23.15 -2.51 -9.86
CA ASN A 12 22.74 -3.44 -10.92
C ASN A 12 22.21 -2.67 -12.13
N LEU A 13 22.76 -2.95 -13.32
CA LEU A 13 22.25 -2.48 -14.60
C LEU A 13 21.28 -3.53 -15.15
N VAL A 14 20.02 -3.13 -15.31
CA VAL A 14 18.97 -3.93 -15.91
C VAL A 14 18.71 -3.42 -17.31
N PHE A 15 18.72 -4.32 -18.30
CA PHE A 15 18.42 -4.02 -19.69
C PHE A 15 17.15 -4.75 -20.10
N ILE A 16 16.15 -4.03 -20.57
CA ILE A 16 14.87 -4.59 -21.00
C ILE A 16 14.84 -4.63 -22.52
N GLU A 17 14.52 -5.79 -23.08
CA GLU A 17 14.39 -5.97 -24.52
C GLU A 17 13.09 -6.72 -24.87
N ALA A 18 12.79 -6.76 -26.16
CA ALA A 18 11.72 -7.57 -26.75
C ALA A 18 12.10 -7.85 -28.21
N CYS A 19 11.45 -8.81 -28.87
CA CYS A 19 11.62 -9.10 -30.30
C CYS A 19 11.04 -7.97 -31.15
N ASP A 20 11.52 -7.87 -32.41
CA ASP A 20 11.09 -6.81 -33.33
C ASP A 20 9.57 -6.85 -33.58
N GLU A 21 8.97 -8.04 -33.67
CA GLU A 21 7.54 -8.22 -33.88
C GLU A 21 6.71 -7.65 -32.72
N ALA A 22 7.10 -7.93 -31.48
CA ALA A 22 6.44 -7.41 -30.29
C ALA A 22 6.55 -5.88 -30.20
N LEU A 23 7.71 -5.31 -30.53
CA LEU A 23 7.92 -3.87 -30.53
C LEU A 23 7.12 -3.16 -31.64
N LEU A 24 7.10 -3.71 -32.85
CA LEU A 24 6.31 -3.17 -33.96
C LEU A 24 4.81 -3.16 -33.62
N ARG A 25 4.30 -4.25 -33.02
CA ARG A 25 2.91 -4.30 -32.53
C ARG A 25 2.62 -3.20 -31.50
N ARG A 26 3.47 -3.04 -30.49
CA ARG A 26 3.32 -2.00 -29.44
C ARG A 26 3.35 -0.57 -29.99
N PHE A 27 4.21 -0.29 -30.97
CA PHE A 27 4.24 1.01 -31.64
C PHE A 27 2.98 1.27 -32.46
N SER A 28 2.43 0.24 -33.13
CA SER A 28 1.17 0.33 -33.86
C SER A 28 -0.01 0.60 -32.93
N GLU A 29 -0.08 -0.06 -31.77
CA GLU A 29 -1.14 0.11 -30.77
C GLU A 29 -1.11 1.51 -30.13
N THR A 30 0.08 2.00 -29.79
CA THR A 30 0.25 3.29 -29.11
C THR A 30 0.26 4.49 -30.05
N ARG A 31 0.40 4.26 -31.37
CA ARG A 31 0.53 5.28 -32.43
C ARG A 31 1.62 6.32 -32.16
N ARG A 32 2.64 5.97 -31.37
CA ARG A 32 3.74 6.87 -31.03
C ARG A 32 4.81 6.79 -32.10
N PRO A 33 5.40 7.92 -32.53
CA PRO A 33 6.57 7.89 -33.38
C PRO A 33 7.78 7.35 -32.62
N HIS A 34 8.68 6.68 -33.33
CA HIS A 34 9.93 6.20 -32.76
C HIS A 34 10.91 7.39 -32.58
N PRO A 35 11.56 7.60 -31.42
CA PRO A 35 12.42 8.76 -31.17
C PRO A 35 13.59 8.92 -32.15
N LEU A 36 14.14 7.80 -32.65
CA LEU A 36 15.19 7.79 -33.68
C LEU A 36 14.66 7.75 -35.12
N GLY A 37 13.35 7.88 -35.31
CA GLY A 37 12.64 7.75 -36.58
C GLY A 37 11.72 8.94 -36.82
N HIS A 38 12.32 10.11 -37.07
CA HIS A 38 11.57 11.32 -37.44
C HIS A 38 10.95 11.19 -38.84
N ASP A 39 11.69 10.62 -39.81
CA ASP A 39 11.25 10.46 -41.22
C ASP A 39 11.37 9.01 -41.75
N ARG A 40 11.48 8.01 -40.86
CA ARG A 40 11.83 6.63 -41.23
C ARG A 40 10.87 5.61 -40.64
N PRO A 41 10.68 4.44 -41.30
CA PRO A 41 9.88 3.36 -40.74
C PRO A 41 10.36 2.94 -39.35
N VAL A 42 9.41 2.63 -38.44
CA VAL A 42 9.69 2.21 -37.05
C VAL A 42 10.72 1.07 -37.00
N ARG A 43 10.65 0.12 -37.94
CA ARG A 43 11.59 -1.01 -38.06
C ARG A 43 13.05 -0.55 -38.17
N GLU A 44 13.30 0.53 -38.91
CA GLU A 44 14.66 1.05 -39.08
C GLU A 44 15.12 1.78 -37.81
N GLY A 45 14.23 2.53 -37.16
CA GLY A 45 14.45 3.13 -35.85
C GLY A 45 14.88 2.11 -34.81
N LEU A 46 14.16 0.98 -34.73
CA LEU A 46 14.46 -0.14 -33.83
C LEU A 46 15.85 -0.75 -34.10
N ARG A 47 16.20 -0.99 -35.37
CA ARG A 47 17.52 -1.53 -35.73
C ARG A 47 18.66 -0.61 -35.29
N ARG A 48 18.53 0.70 -35.53
CA ARG A 48 19.53 1.70 -35.10
C ARG A 48 19.61 1.77 -33.59
N GLU A 49 18.47 1.79 -32.91
CA GLU A 49 18.43 1.79 -31.44
C GLU A 49 19.19 0.58 -30.87
N ARG A 50 18.95 -0.63 -31.39
CA ARG A 50 19.67 -1.83 -30.98
C ARG A 50 21.18 -1.72 -31.16
N GLN A 51 21.63 -1.18 -32.29
CA GLN A 51 23.06 -0.96 -32.55
C GLN A 51 23.66 0.04 -31.55
N MET A 52 22.97 1.15 -31.29
CA MET A 52 23.40 2.17 -30.33
C MET A 52 23.39 1.65 -28.88
N MET A 53 22.44 0.80 -28.53
CA MET A 53 22.28 0.24 -27.19
C MET A 53 23.13 -1.01 -26.95
N ALA A 54 23.71 -1.63 -27.99
CA ALA A 54 24.52 -2.84 -27.87
C ALA A 54 25.67 -2.73 -26.84
N PRO A 55 26.41 -1.61 -26.72
CA PRO A 55 27.42 -1.44 -25.67
C PRO A 55 26.83 -1.44 -24.26
N ILE A 56 25.63 -0.88 -24.07
CA ILE A 56 24.95 -0.84 -22.76
C ILE A 56 24.40 -2.23 -22.43
N ARG A 57 23.79 -2.91 -23.41
CA ARG A 57 23.32 -4.30 -23.27
C ARG A 57 24.44 -5.23 -22.83
N LYS A 58 25.64 -5.10 -23.41
CA LYS A 58 26.83 -5.89 -23.02
C LYS A 58 27.28 -5.64 -21.57
N LEU A 59 26.96 -4.50 -21.01
CA LEU A 59 27.31 -4.14 -19.62
C LEU A 59 26.23 -4.56 -18.61
N ALA A 60 25.05 -4.98 -19.08
CA ALA A 60 23.92 -5.29 -18.22
C ALA A 60 24.18 -6.52 -17.35
N ASN A 61 23.83 -6.44 -16.07
CA ASN A 61 23.87 -7.59 -15.17
C ASN A 61 22.69 -8.52 -15.44
N VAL A 62 21.54 -7.95 -15.80
CA VAL A 62 20.30 -8.68 -16.06
C VAL A 62 19.72 -8.16 -17.36
N VAL A 63 19.48 -9.07 -18.29
CA VAL A 63 18.72 -8.80 -19.51
C VAL A 63 17.34 -9.45 -19.34
N ILE A 64 16.28 -8.68 -19.56
CA ILE A 64 14.89 -9.11 -19.41
C ILE A 64 14.22 -9.04 -20.77
N ASP A 65 13.86 -10.19 -21.33
CA ASP A 65 13.05 -10.27 -22.54
C ASP A 65 11.56 -10.17 -22.17
N THR A 66 10.89 -9.15 -22.72
CA THR A 66 9.48 -8.85 -22.49
C THR A 66 8.60 -9.16 -23.70
N SER A 67 9.13 -9.89 -24.69
CA SER A 67 8.40 -10.24 -25.93
C SER A 67 7.02 -10.83 -25.65
N ASN A 68 6.94 -11.69 -24.63
CA ASN A 68 5.74 -12.42 -24.25
C ASN A 68 5.06 -11.87 -22.99
N PHE A 69 5.51 -10.73 -22.46
CA PHE A 69 4.94 -10.16 -21.24
C PHE A 69 3.79 -9.20 -21.55
N ASN A 70 2.72 -9.34 -20.79
CA ASN A 70 1.74 -8.27 -20.61
C ASN A 70 2.20 -7.28 -19.50
N VAL A 71 1.46 -6.18 -19.35
CA VAL A 71 1.81 -5.09 -18.41
C VAL A 71 1.86 -5.57 -16.95
N HIS A 72 0.98 -6.49 -16.55
CA HIS A 72 0.92 -7.02 -15.20
C HIS A 72 2.06 -8.00 -14.92
N GLU A 73 2.37 -8.88 -15.87
CA GLU A 73 3.45 -9.86 -15.77
C GLU A 73 4.82 -9.18 -15.66
N LEU A 74 5.08 -8.15 -16.47
CA LEU A 74 6.32 -7.39 -16.36
C LEU A 74 6.45 -6.72 -14.98
N ARG A 75 5.37 -6.11 -14.48
CA ARG A 75 5.35 -5.48 -13.16
C ARG A 75 5.63 -6.50 -12.06
N GLN A 76 5.00 -7.67 -12.11
CA GLN A 76 5.22 -8.73 -11.14
C GLN A 76 6.66 -9.24 -11.19
N PHE A 77 7.18 -9.54 -12.39
CA PHE A 77 8.54 -10.03 -12.59
C PHE A 77 9.60 -9.07 -12.03
N ILE A 78 9.47 -7.76 -12.31
CA ILE A 78 10.37 -6.74 -11.76
C ILE A 78 10.25 -6.66 -10.23
N THR A 79 9.02 -6.71 -9.72
CA THR A 79 8.76 -6.60 -8.27
C THR A 79 9.33 -7.80 -7.51
N GLU A 80 9.22 -9.00 -8.05
CA GLU A 80 9.75 -10.23 -7.43
C GLU A 80 11.27 -10.31 -7.54
N ARG A 81 11.83 -10.02 -8.71
CA ARG A 81 13.27 -10.19 -8.96
C ARG A 81 14.12 -9.13 -8.27
N PHE A 82 13.60 -7.93 -8.10
CA PHE A 82 14.26 -6.84 -7.37
C PHE A 82 13.59 -6.57 -6.02
N LYS A 83 12.87 -7.57 -5.50
CA LYS A 83 12.30 -7.51 -4.16
C LYS A 83 13.45 -7.35 -3.18
N ASN A 84 13.58 -6.16 -2.61
CA ASN A 84 14.53 -5.94 -1.55
C ASN A 84 14.03 -6.71 -0.32
N PRO A 85 14.81 -7.66 0.26
CA PRO A 85 14.43 -8.30 1.53
C PRO A 85 14.16 -7.27 2.63
N ASP A 86 14.82 -6.11 2.52
CA ASP A 86 14.70 -4.94 3.38
C ASP A 86 13.59 -3.95 2.99
N ARG A 87 12.67 -4.30 2.06
CA ARG A 87 11.47 -3.48 1.85
C ARG A 87 10.73 -3.44 3.19
N ARG A 88 10.76 -2.27 3.83
CA ARG A 88 10.09 -2.02 5.11
C ARG A 88 8.67 -2.60 5.04
N PRO A 89 8.24 -3.37 6.05
CA PRO A 89 6.89 -3.93 6.07
C PRO A 89 5.87 -2.80 5.90
N LEU A 90 4.72 -3.11 5.28
CA LEU A 90 3.59 -2.19 5.18
C LEU A 90 3.36 -1.50 6.53
N LEU A 91 3.47 -0.17 6.57
CA LEU A 91 3.22 0.58 7.79
C LEU A 91 1.72 0.80 7.91
N VAL A 92 1.11 0.14 8.89
CA VAL A 92 -0.33 0.28 9.18
C VAL A 92 -0.54 1.38 10.21
N SER A 93 -1.29 2.41 9.85
CA SER A 93 -1.72 3.49 10.74
C SER A 93 -3.19 3.29 11.11
N LEU A 94 -3.49 3.23 12.40
CA LEU A 94 -4.84 3.15 12.92
C LEU A 94 -5.23 4.52 13.48
N VAL A 95 -6.22 5.15 12.87
CA VAL A 95 -6.64 6.51 13.22
C VAL A 95 -8.03 6.46 13.87
N SER A 96 -8.20 7.01 15.05
CA SER A 96 -9.54 7.26 15.60
C SER A 96 -9.92 8.72 15.42
N PHE A 97 -11.13 8.97 14.93
CA PHE A 97 -11.62 10.33 14.68
C PHE A 97 -13.10 10.51 15.07
N GLY A 98 -13.53 11.77 15.10
CA GLY A 98 -14.91 12.21 15.25
C GLY A 98 -15.48 12.73 13.94
N TYR A 99 -16.62 12.21 13.49
CA TYR A 99 -17.32 12.69 12.29
C TYR A 99 -17.69 14.17 12.37
N ARG A 100 -17.92 14.72 13.58
CA ARG A 100 -18.13 16.15 13.78
C ARG A 100 -16.95 17.03 13.31
N PHE A 101 -15.78 16.43 13.12
CA PHE A 101 -14.55 17.08 12.69
C PHE A 101 -14.11 16.64 11.28
N GLY A 102 -14.97 15.96 10.53
CA GLY A 102 -14.68 15.47 9.18
C GLY A 102 -13.86 14.16 9.14
N ILE A 103 -13.80 13.51 7.99
CA ILE A 103 -13.02 12.28 7.78
C ILE A 103 -11.53 12.66 7.58
N PRO A 104 -10.56 11.88 8.10
CA PRO A 104 -9.14 12.11 7.79
C PRO A 104 -8.89 11.99 6.28
N GLY A 105 -8.27 13.01 5.68
CA GLY A 105 -8.07 13.06 4.23
C GLY A 105 -7.08 12.01 3.68
N ASP A 106 -6.29 11.40 4.57
CA ASP A 106 -5.30 10.37 4.29
C ASP A 106 -5.80 8.94 4.59
N ALA A 107 -7.10 8.76 4.90
CA ALA A 107 -7.67 7.46 5.21
C ALA A 107 -7.91 6.60 3.95
N ASP A 108 -7.36 5.39 3.94
CA ASP A 108 -7.60 4.39 2.89
C ASP A 108 -8.86 3.58 3.16
N LEU A 109 -9.07 3.21 4.43
CA LEU A 109 -10.24 2.48 4.91
C LEU A 109 -10.91 3.30 6.01
N VAL A 110 -12.23 3.45 5.95
CA VAL A 110 -13.01 4.18 6.95
C VAL A 110 -14.14 3.30 7.47
N PHE A 111 -14.17 3.09 8.79
CA PHE A 111 -15.20 2.31 9.47
C PHE A 111 -16.02 3.20 10.40
N ASP A 112 -17.32 3.31 10.12
CA ASP A 112 -18.26 3.98 11.01
C ASP A 112 -18.63 3.07 12.18
N VAL A 113 -18.39 3.55 13.40
CA VAL A 113 -18.68 2.82 14.65
C VAL A 113 -19.72 3.54 15.51
N ARG A 114 -20.50 4.47 14.93
CA ARG A 114 -21.58 5.20 15.61
C ARG A 114 -22.75 4.31 16.03
N PHE A 115 -22.91 3.13 15.42
CA PHE A 115 -23.95 2.17 15.80
C PHE A 115 -23.62 1.40 17.09
N LEU A 116 -22.36 1.40 17.53
CA LEU A 116 -21.97 0.73 18.78
C LEU A 116 -22.53 1.44 20.02
N PRO A 117 -22.74 0.72 21.13
CA PRO A 117 -23.22 1.26 22.40
C PRO A 117 -22.45 2.51 22.80
N ASN A 118 -23.16 3.57 23.17
CA ASN A 118 -22.56 4.88 23.40
C ASN A 118 -22.22 5.08 24.89
N PRO A 119 -20.93 5.09 25.28
CA PRO A 119 -20.53 5.26 26.68
C PRO A 119 -20.79 6.66 27.22
N HIS A 120 -21.04 7.64 26.34
CA HIS A 120 -21.31 9.02 26.74
C HIS A 120 -22.57 9.16 27.62
N PHE A 121 -23.55 8.27 27.46
CA PHE A 121 -24.80 8.27 28.24
C PHE A 121 -24.65 7.62 29.61
N VAL A 122 -23.49 7.04 29.93
CA VAL A 122 -23.18 6.51 31.26
C VAL A 122 -22.38 7.57 32.01
N PRO A 123 -22.94 8.24 33.03
CA PRO A 123 -22.29 9.38 33.69
C PRO A 123 -20.87 9.07 34.19
N GLN A 124 -20.67 7.86 34.73
CA GLN A 124 -19.39 7.40 35.23
C GLN A 124 -18.34 7.19 34.12
N LEU A 125 -18.76 6.95 32.87
CA LEU A 125 -17.86 6.71 31.73
C LEU A 125 -17.61 7.96 30.89
N ARG A 126 -18.46 8.97 31.00
CA ARG A 126 -18.43 10.19 30.18
C ARG A 126 -17.07 10.88 30.18
N ARG A 127 -16.44 10.98 31.36
CA ARG A 127 -15.12 11.63 31.54
C ARG A 127 -13.95 10.82 30.97
N TYR A 128 -14.09 9.51 30.84
CA TYR A 128 -13.03 8.65 30.32
C TYR A 128 -12.94 8.70 28.79
N SER A 129 -11.92 8.07 28.23
CA SER A 129 -11.77 7.87 26.79
C SER A 129 -11.75 6.39 26.47
N GLY A 130 -11.79 6.04 25.18
CA GLY A 130 -11.67 4.65 24.73
C GLY A 130 -10.36 3.96 25.11
N LYS A 131 -9.36 4.71 25.62
CA LYS A 131 -8.13 4.13 26.19
C LYS A 131 -8.34 3.51 27.56
N ASP A 132 -9.33 3.99 28.32
CA ASP A 132 -9.60 3.51 29.67
C ASP A 132 -10.27 2.13 29.63
N GLY A 133 -9.76 1.21 30.43
CA GLY A 133 -10.27 -0.16 30.52
C GLY A 133 -11.75 -0.25 30.90
N ARG A 134 -12.30 0.73 31.62
CA ARG A 134 -13.74 0.80 31.97
C ARG A 134 -14.62 1.01 30.75
N VAL A 135 -14.21 1.89 29.83
CA VAL A 135 -14.94 2.12 28.58
C VAL A 135 -14.88 0.87 27.69
N ALA A 136 -13.70 0.24 27.59
CA ALA A 136 -13.55 -1.01 26.84
C ALA A 136 -14.40 -2.15 27.43
N ARG A 137 -14.44 -2.29 28.76
CA ARG A 137 -15.25 -3.30 29.45
C ARG A 137 -16.74 -3.09 29.23
N TYR A 138 -17.20 -1.84 29.39
CA TYR A 138 -18.60 -1.48 29.09
C TYR A 138 -18.96 -1.81 27.65
N MET A 139 -18.16 -1.39 26.67
CA MET A 139 -18.48 -1.68 25.28
C MET A 139 -18.49 -3.18 24.97
N ARG A 140 -17.56 -3.95 25.54
CA ARG A 140 -17.45 -5.41 25.36
C ARG A 140 -18.56 -6.21 26.06
N SER A 141 -19.31 -5.63 26.99
CA SER A 141 -20.47 -6.34 27.57
C SER A 141 -21.62 -6.50 26.58
N PHE A 142 -21.56 -5.83 25.43
CA PHE A 142 -22.57 -5.90 24.39
C PHE A 142 -22.16 -6.88 23.27
N PRO A 143 -23.00 -7.89 22.94
CA PRO A 143 -22.67 -8.90 21.92
C PRO A 143 -22.26 -8.32 20.56
N GLN A 144 -22.96 -7.28 20.10
CA GLN A 144 -22.68 -6.61 18.82
C GLN A 144 -21.26 -6.02 18.76
N THR A 145 -20.70 -5.57 19.88
CA THR A 145 -19.32 -5.06 19.92
C THR A 145 -18.33 -6.20 19.70
N GLY A 146 -18.55 -7.34 20.36
CA GLY A 146 -17.71 -8.52 20.19
C GLY A 146 -17.77 -9.07 18.78
N GLU A 147 -18.97 -9.16 18.19
CA GLU A 147 -19.14 -9.62 16.82
C GLU A 147 -18.49 -8.68 15.80
N PHE A 148 -18.72 -7.38 15.92
CA PHE A 148 -18.12 -6.41 15.02
C PHE A 148 -16.58 -6.44 15.08
N LEU A 149 -16.00 -6.53 16.27
CA LEU A 149 -14.55 -6.67 16.43
C LEU A 149 -14.00 -7.91 15.71
N ARG A 150 -14.67 -9.07 15.84
CA ARG A 150 -14.25 -10.30 15.13
C ARG A 150 -14.31 -10.14 13.61
N ARG A 151 -15.40 -9.52 13.10
CA ARG A 151 -15.57 -9.30 11.65
C ARG A 151 -14.52 -8.33 11.10
N ILE A 152 -14.24 -7.24 11.80
CA ILE A 152 -13.21 -6.27 11.40
C ILE A 152 -11.82 -6.90 11.48
N GLU A 153 -11.51 -7.65 12.54
CA GLU A 153 -10.22 -8.38 12.64
C GLU A 153 -10.05 -9.35 11.46
N GLY A 154 -11.07 -10.16 11.15
CA GLY A 154 -11.05 -11.08 10.02
C GLY A 154 -10.90 -10.36 8.67
N LEU A 155 -11.62 -9.26 8.47
CA LEU A 155 -11.51 -8.47 7.25
C LEU A 155 -10.11 -7.86 7.07
N LEU A 156 -9.56 -7.25 8.13
CA LEU A 156 -8.26 -6.59 8.04
C LEU A 156 -7.12 -7.60 7.84
N THR A 157 -7.17 -8.74 8.52
CA THR A 157 -6.18 -9.82 8.35
C THR A 157 -6.26 -10.45 6.96
N TYR A 158 -7.45 -10.49 6.35
CA TYR A 158 -7.60 -10.84 4.94
C TYR A 158 -7.03 -9.77 4.00
N LEU A 159 -7.31 -8.48 4.22
CA LEU A 159 -6.92 -7.41 3.30
C LEU A 159 -5.43 -7.06 3.32
N ILE A 160 -4.80 -7.03 4.50
CA ILE A 160 -3.41 -6.56 4.66
C ILE A 160 -2.42 -7.31 3.75
N PRO A 161 -2.42 -8.66 3.65
CA PRO A 161 -1.58 -9.40 2.71
C PRO A 161 -1.77 -8.99 1.24
N HIS A 162 -2.98 -8.63 0.85
CA HIS A 162 -3.26 -8.20 -0.52
C HIS A 162 -2.67 -6.80 -0.80
N TYR A 163 -2.78 -5.87 0.14
CA TYR A 163 -2.12 -4.56 0.03
C TYR A 163 -0.59 -4.69 -0.03
N ILE A 164 -0.01 -5.62 0.74
CA ILE A 164 1.43 -5.92 0.67
C ILE A 164 1.80 -6.42 -0.73
N ARG A 165 1.03 -7.35 -1.31
CA ARG A 165 1.27 -7.87 -2.66
C ARG A 165 1.12 -6.81 -3.75
N GLU A 166 0.17 -5.90 -3.61
CA GLU A 166 -0.01 -4.77 -4.52
C GLU A 166 1.17 -3.76 -4.47
N GLY A 167 1.97 -3.82 -3.40
CA GLY A 167 3.15 -2.97 -3.20
C GLY A 167 2.86 -1.69 -2.41
N LYS A 168 1.75 -1.64 -1.66
CA LYS A 168 1.40 -0.49 -0.82
C LYS A 168 2.39 -0.34 0.34
N SER A 169 2.85 0.88 0.58
CA SER A 169 3.84 1.19 1.63
C SER A 169 3.20 1.68 2.94
N TYR A 170 2.07 2.36 2.85
CA TYR A 170 1.30 2.89 3.99
C TYR A 170 -0.16 2.49 3.86
N LEU A 171 -0.77 2.02 4.94
CA LEU A 171 -2.20 1.74 5.01
C LEU A 171 -2.81 2.46 6.20
N THR A 172 -3.65 3.46 5.95
CA THR A 172 -4.35 4.22 7.00
C THR A 172 -5.77 3.71 7.16
N ILE A 173 -6.07 3.15 8.34
CA ILE A 173 -7.37 2.60 8.71
C ILE A 173 -7.99 3.52 9.76
N ALA A 174 -9.08 4.17 9.40
CA ALA A 174 -9.76 5.14 10.24
C ALA A 174 -11.04 4.56 10.87
N PHE A 175 -11.20 4.72 12.18
CA PHE A 175 -12.43 4.42 12.92
C PHE A 175 -13.11 5.72 13.32
N GLY A 176 -14.37 5.90 12.93
CA GLY A 176 -15.13 7.13 13.16
C GLY A 176 -16.27 6.92 14.16
N CYS A 177 -16.35 7.77 15.19
CA CYS A 177 -17.59 7.94 15.97
C CYS A 177 -18.02 9.41 15.95
N THR A 178 -19.06 9.81 16.67
CA THR A 178 -19.50 11.22 16.61
C THR A 178 -18.43 12.20 17.11
N GLY A 179 -17.88 11.97 18.30
CA GLY A 179 -16.99 12.92 18.99
C GLY A 179 -15.50 12.56 19.01
N GLY A 180 -15.12 11.36 18.55
CA GLY A 180 -13.71 10.95 18.50
C GLY A 180 -13.06 10.58 19.83
N ARG A 181 -13.84 10.39 20.91
CA ARG A 181 -13.31 10.18 22.28
C ARG A 181 -13.44 8.75 22.82
N HIS A 182 -14.58 8.08 22.59
CA HIS A 182 -14.90 6.79 23.21
C HIS A 182 -14.81 5.63 22.24
N ARG A 183 -15.83 5.46 21.39
CA ARG A 183 -16.01 4.27 20.55
C ARG A 183 -14.89 4.08 19.54
N SER A 184 -14.57 5.13 18.76
CA SER A 184 -13.50 5.05 17.76
C SER A 184 -12.12 4.82 18.38
N VAL A 185 -11.83 5.46 19.53
CA VAL A 185 -10.57 5.29 20.27
C VAL A 185 -10.43 3.86 20.77
N MET A 186 -11.51 3.29 21.35
CA MET A 186 -11.52 1.91 21.82
C MET A 186 -11.28 0.94 20.66
N MET A 187 -11.97 1.13 19.54
CA MET A 187 -11.81 0.31 18.34
C MET A 187 -10.38 0.32 17.82
N ALA A 188 -9.75 1.50 17.68
CA ALA A 188 -8.37 1.61 17.23
C ALA A 188 -7.39 0.87 18.17
N GLU A 189 -7.54 0.98 19.49
CA GLU A 189 -6.68 0.29 20.46
C GLU A 189 -6.87 -1.23 20.47
N VAL A 190 -8.10 -1.71 20.34
CA VAL A 190 -8.36 -3.15 20.30
C VAL A 190 -7.84 -3.77 19.01
N ILE A 191 -8.08 -3.12 17.87
CA ILE A 191 -7.57 -3.58 16.58
C ILE A 191 -6.04 -3.51 16.52
N ARG A 192 -5.40 -2.51 17.15
CA ARG A 192 -3.93 -2.46 17.31
C ARG A 192 -3.40 -3.76 17.92
N ARG A 193 -4.00 -4.19 19.04
CA ARG A 193 -3.59 -5.43 19.74
C ARG A 193 -3.91 -6.67 18.91
N ALA A 194 -5.05 -6.68 18.23
CA ALA A 194 -5.44 -7.78 17.36
C ALA A 194 -4.43 -7.98 16.23
N LEU A 195 -4.12 -6.93 15.47
CA LEU A 195 -3.14 -6.97 14.39
C LEU A 195 -1.72 -7.29 14.87
N GLY A 196 -1.33 -6.82 16.06
CA GLY A 196 -0.06 -7.20 16.68
C GLY A 196 0.08 -8.71 16.91
N ARG A 197 -1.00 -9.42 17.27
CA ARG A 197 -0.99 -10.89 17.39
C ARG A 197 -0.78 -11.60 16.05
N HIS A 198 -1.11 -10.94 14.93
CA HIS A 198 -0.87 -11.43 13.56
C HIS A 198 0.48 -10.97 12.99
N GLY A 199 1.36 -10.40 13.82
CA GLY A 199 2.71 -9.97 13.42
C GLY A 199 2.78 -8.62 12.70
N TYR A 200 1.67 -7.87 12.64
CA TYR A 200 1.68 -6.54 12.01
C TYR A 200 2.09 -5.45 13.00
N THR A 201 3.04 -4.62 12.59
CA THR A 201 3.43 -3.42 13.34
C THR A 201 2.50 -2.27 12.96
N THR A 202 1.77 -1.76 13.95
CA THR A 202 0.76 -0.70 13.74
C THR A 202 1.08 0.54 14.58
N LYS A 203 0.93 1.73 14.01
CA LYS A 203 0.93 3.00 14.75
C LYS A 203 -0.51 3.43 15.02
N VAL A 204 -0.82 3.89 16.24
CA VAL A 204 -2.16 4.45 16.55
C VAL A 204 -2.09 5.96 16.69
N VAL A 205 -3.05 6.65 16.11
CA VAL A 205 -3.23 8.10 16.23
C VAL A 205 -4.67 8.41 16.63
N HIS A 206 -4.88 9.18 17.68
CA HIS A 206 -6.21 9.63 18.09
C HIS A 206 -6.36 11.11 17.78
N ARG A 207 -6.84 11.40 16.56
CA ARG A 207 -6.84 12.75 15.98
C ARG A 207 -7.59 13.77 16.85
N ASP A 208 -8.72 13.35 17.40
CA ASP A 208 -9.69 14.25 18.04
C ASP A 208 -9.86 14.00 19.55
N LEU A 209 -8.98 13.20 20.18
CA LEU A 209 -9.14 12.79 21.58
C LEU A 209 -9.12 13.96 22.58
N ASN A 210 -8.36 15.01 22.26
CA ASN A 210 -8.16 16.20 23.09
C ASN A 210 -8.87 17.46 22.52
N ARG A 211 -9.81 17.29 21.58
CA ARG A 211 -10.58 18.38 20.97
C ARG A 211 -11.99 18.51 21.51
#